data_AF-A0A556UCB1-F1
#
_entry.id   AF-A0A556UCB1-F1
#
_cell.length_a   1.000
_cell.length_b   1.000
_cell.length_c   1.000
_cell.angle_alpha   90.00
_cell.angle_beta   90.00
_cell.angle_gamma   90.00
#
_symmetry.space_group_name_H-M   'P 1'
#
loop_
_entity.id
_entity.type
_entity.pdbx_description
1 polymer ?
#
loop_
_entity_poly.entity_id
_entity_poly.type
_entity_poly.pdbx_seq_one_letter_code
_entity_poly.pdbx_strand_id
1 'polypeptide(L)'
;MVKYPSGSTAAFRKPVKRPKVRRSFSHRKGVSFSDRGMTLEQQINESNKYYLDEGIAVVHKKPTPIQIVKVDYPKRSKAVIKEAYFRQASTTDYNGVYQGYYLDFESKETHNKTNFPLKNFHEHQIFHLNACLKQQGICFTIIGFTSLGRYFVTPASFVIAAWQDKNKSSMKLEELEENSIEISSGFRPTLPYIDAVDQLIKGRK
;
A
#
# COMPACT_ATOMS: atom_id res chain seq x y z
N MET A 1 6.05 -19.97 -93.05
CA MET A 1 5.49 -20.53 -91.80
C MET A 1 6.50 -20.27 -90.68
N VAL A 2 6.27 -19.24 -89.87
CA VAL A 2 7.24 -18.72 -88.89
C VAL A 2 6.90 -19.26 -87.50
N LYS A 3 7.86 -19.94 -86.85
CA LYS A 3 7.75 -20.44 -85.46
C LYS A 3 8.07 -19.32 -84.48
N TYR A 4 7.17 -19.08 -83.53
CA TYR A 4 7.36 -18.13 -82.43
C TYR A 4 7.78 -18.85 -81.13
N PRO A 5 8.55 -18.20 -80.24
CA PRO A 5 9.07 -18.81 -79.02
C PRO A 5 7.99 -18.96 -77.94
N SER A 6 7.96 -20.11 -77.29
CA SER A 6 7.12 -20.39 -76.12
C SER A 6 7.67 -19.70 -74.87
N GLY A 7 7.22 -18.47 -74.63
CA GLY A 7 7.50 -17.71 -73.41
C GLY A 7 6.66 -18.19 -72.23
N SER A 8 7.15 -19.18 -71.50
CA SER A 8 6.63 -19.55 -70.19
C SER A 8 6.96 -18.46 -69.17
N THR A 9 5.95 -17.85 -68.56
CA THR A 9 5.97 -17.48 -67.13
C THR A 9 4.52 -17.45 -66.64
N ALA A 10 4.05 -18.58 -66.13
CA ALA A 10 2.95 -18.58 -65.19
C ALA A 10 3.42 -17.75 -63.98
N ALA A 11 2.99 -16.50 -63.90
CA ALA A 11 3.19 -15.69 -62.71
C ALA A 11 2.44 -16.37 -61.56
N PHE A 12 3.17 -17.17 -60.78
CA PHE A 12 2.76 -17.71 -59.51
C PHE A 12 2.16 -16.55 -58.69
N ARG A 13 0.83 -16.57 -58.51
CA ARG A 13 0.16 -15.77 -57.50
C ARG A 13 0.78 -16.17 -56.15
N LYS A 14 1.66 -15.32 -55.60
CA LYS A 14 2.11 -15.47 -54.22
C LYS A 14 0.87 -15.51 -53.33
N PRO A 15 0.68 -16.51 -52.46
CA PRO A 15 -0.41 -16.46 -51.50
C PRO A 15 -0.16 -15.26 -50.59
N VAL A 16 -1.16 -14.39 -50.48
CA VAL A 16 -1.17 -13.27 -49.53
C VAL A 16 -0.92 -13.85 -48.14
N LYS A 17 0.27 -13.62 -47.58
CA LYS A 17 0.56 -13.95 -46.19
C LYS A 17 -0.36 -13.07 -45.34
N ARG A 18 -1.43 -13.65 -44.79
CA ARG A 18 -2.24 -13.04 -43.74
C ARG A 18 -1.28 -12.55 -42.65
N PRO A 19 -1.40 -11.30 -42.17
CA PRO A 19 -0.54 -10.84 -41.09
C PRO A 19 -0.73 -11.77 -39.89
N LYS A 20 0.36 -12.31 -39.35
CA LYS A 20 0.33 -13.07 -38.10
C LYS A 20 -0.28 -12.16 -37.06
N VAL A 21 -1.48 -12.51 -36.60
CA VAL A 21 -2.16 -11.88 -35.46
C VAL A 21 -1.12 -11.81 -34.34
N ARG A 22 -0.65 -10.61 -34.02
CA ARG A 22 0.18 -10.37 -32.84
C ARG A 22 -0.64 -10.90 -31.67
N ARG A 23 -0.13 -11.90 -30.97
CA ARG A 23 -0.73 -12.41 -29.73
C ARG A 23 -0.99 -11.19 -28.86
N SER A 24 -2.26 -10.79 -28.75
CA SER A 24 -2.67 -9.85 -27.73
C SER A 24 -2.37 -10.55 -26.41
N PHE A 25 -1.38 -10.05 -25.66
CA PHE A 25 -1.31 -10.35 -24.25
C PHE A 25 -2.58 -9.76 -23.63
N SER A 26 -3.67 -10.53 -23.63
CA SER A 26 -4.77 -10.23 -22.74
C SER A 26 -4.21 -10.51 -21.36
N HIS A 27 -3.87 -9.47 -20.62
CA HIS A 27 -3.81 -9.57 -19.18
C HIS A 27 -5.25 -9.89 -18.75
N ARG A 28 -5.60 -11.19 -18.74
CA ARG A 28 -6.78 -11.62 -18.00
C ARG A 28 -6.51 -11.13 -16.59
N LYS A 29 -7.34 -10.23 -16.07
CA LYS A 29 -7.53 -10.11 -14.62
C LYS A 29 -8.07 -11.46 -14.15
N GLY A 30 -7.19 -12.45 -14.09
CA GLY A 30 -7.40 -13.60 -13.26
C GLY A 30 -7.38 -13.06 -11.85
N VAL A 31 -8.54 -12.96 -11.23
CA VAL A 31 -8.60 -13.07 -9.79
C VAL A 31 -8.06 -14.46 -9.51
N SER A 32 -6.76 -14.50 -9.25
CA SER A 32 -6.05 -15.67 -8.74
C SER A 32 -6.59 -15.88 -7.34
N PHE A 33 -7.56 -16.79 -7.18
CA PHE A 33 -8.02 -17.28 -5.88
C PHE A 33 -6.95 -18.12 -5.14
N SER A 34 -5.72 -18.16 -5.68
CA SER A 34 -4.57 -18.90 -5.17
C SER A 34 -3.84 -18.19 -4.02
N ASP A 35 -4.09 -16.90 -3.79
CA ASP A 35 -3.51 -16.12 -2.68
C ASP A 35 -4.60 -15.82 -1.65
N ARG A 36 -4.91 -16.80 -0.80
CA ARG A 36 -5.84 -16.59 0.33
C ARG A 36 -5.16 -15.76 1.42
N GLY A 37 -5.22 -14.44 1.24
CA GLY A 37 -4.88 -13.44 2.25
C GLY A 37 -4.89 -12.04 1.63
N MET A 38 -5.77 -11.17 2.13
CA MET A 38 -5.74 -9.75 1.82
C MET A 38 -4.53 -9.12 2.54
N THR A 39 -3.73 -8.30 1.85
CA THR A 39 -2.57 -7.66 2.49
C THR A 39 -3.03 -6.69 3.58
N LEU A 40 -2.17 -6.41 4.57
CA LEU A 40 -2.50 -5.46 5.63
C LEU A 40 -2.91 -4.09 5.06
N GLU A 41 -2.18 -3.60 4.06
CA GLU A 41 -2.50 -2.35 3.36
C GLU A 41 -3.91 -2.39 2.76
N GLN A 42 -4.27 -3.47 2.07
CA GLN A 42 -5.59 -3.57 1.47
C GLN A 42 -6.66 -3.58 2.57
N GLN A 43 -6.46 -4.33 3.66
CA GLN A 43 -7.43 -4.40 4.77
C GLN A 43 -7.68 -3.03 5.39
N ILE A 44 -6.61 -2.25 5.58
CA ILE A 44 -6.70 -0.86 6.06
C ILE A 44 -7.46 0.00 5.07
N ASN A 45 -7.18 -0.10 3.77
CA ASN A 45 -7.86 0.70 2.74
C ASN A 45 -9.37 0.39 2.65
N GLU A 46 -9.77 -0.88 2.75
CA GLU A 46 -11.19 -1.25 2.82
C GLU A 46 -11.86 -0.73 4.09
N SER A 47 -11.16 -0.82 5.22
CA SER A 47 -11.67 -0.30 6.50
C SER A 47 -11.81 1.21 6.47
N ASN A 48 -10.85 1.93 5.91
CA ASN A 48 -10.90 3.38 5.72
C ASN A 48 -12.08 3.80 4.84
N LYS A 49 -12.34 3.04 3.77
CA LYS A 49 -13.52 3.26 2.93
C LYS A 49 -14.81 3.05 3.73
N TYR A 50 -14.90 1.96 4.48
CA TYR A 50 -16.04 1.70 5.35
C TYR A 50 -16.26 2.83 6.37
N TYR A 51 -15.20 3.29 7.05
CA TYR A 51 -15.32 4.39 8.01
C TYR A 51 -15.78 5.69 7.37
N LEU A 52 -15.36 5.96 6.13
CA LEU A 52 -15.79 7.13 5.39
C LEU A 52 -17.27 7.01 4.98
N ASP A 53 -17.66 5.87 4.42
CA ASP A 53 -19.02 5.61 3.91
C ASP A 53 -20.05 5.63 5.07
N GLU A 54 -19.69 5.13 6.25
CA GLU A 54 -20.53 5.13 7.46
C GLU A 54 -20.40 6.42 8.31
N GLY A 55 -19.58 7.38 7.90
CA GLY A 55 -19.39 8.65 8.63
C GLY A 55 -18.71 8.50 9.99
N ILE A 56 -17.93 7.44 10.20
CA ILE A 56 -17.20 7.13 11.44
C ILE A 56 -15.91 7.95 11.52
N ALA A 57 -15.08 7.90 10.48
CA ALA A 57 -13.78 8.58 10.42
C ALA A 57 -13.41 8.94 8.98
N VAL A 58 -12.62 9.99 8.80
CA VAL A 58 -12.10 10.42 7.49
C VAL A 58 -10.60 10.16 7.47
N VAL A 59 -10.20 9.00 6.96
CA VAL A 59 -8.79 8.55 6.92
C VAL A 59 -8.42 8.12 5.50
N HIS A 60 -7.26 8.56 5.03
CA HIS A 60 -6.77 8.24 3.69
C HIS A 60 -5.30 7.83 3.69
N LYS A 61 -4.94 7.01 2.69
CA LYS A 61 -3.54 6.76 2.34
C LYS A 61 -3.00 7.92 1.53
N LYS A 62 -1.82 8.41 1.87
CA LYS A 62 -1.07 9.38 1.07
C LYS A 62 -0.57 8.70 -0.21
N PRO A 63 -0.71 9.36 -1.38
CA PRO A 63 -0.22 8.79 -2.63
C PRO A 63 1.31 8.69 -2.61
N THR A 64 1.85 7.70 -3.32
CA THR A 64 3.30 7.53 -3.44
C THR A 64 3.93 8.79 -4.04
N PRO A 65 4.92 9.40 -3.37
CA PRO A 65 5.50 10.65 -3.83
C PRO A 65 6.32 10.42 -5.11
N ILE A 66 5.94 11.11 -6.17
CA ILE A 66 6.64 11.13 -7.46
C ILE A 66 7.00 12.57 -7.83
N GLN A 67 8.18 12.75 -8.41
CA GLN A 67 8.54 13.98 -9.09
C GLN A 67 8.25 13.82 -10.57
N ILE A 68 7.30 14.60 -11.06
CA ILE A 68 6.95 14.65 -12.47
C ILE A 68 7.97 15.53 -13.20
N VAL A 69 8.60 15.00 -14.25
CA VAL A 69 9.60 15.72 -15.06
C VAL A 69 9.03 16.14 -16.40
N LYS A 70 8.27 15.26 -17.04
CA LYS A 70 7.69 15.53 -18.35
C LYS A 70 6.23 15.11 -18.41
N VAL A 71 5.39 16.02 -18.90
CA VAL A 71 3.96 15.79 -19.14
C VAL A 71 3.60 16.20 -20.55
N ASP A 72 2.90 15.33 -21.26
CA ASP A 72 2.30 15.61 -22.56
C ASP A 72 0.79 15.86 -22.42
N TYR A 73 0.26 16.79 -23.21
CA TYR A 73 -1.17 17.14 -23.23
C TYR A 73 -1.76 16.90 -24.61
N PRO A 74 -2.10 15.65 -24.99
CA PRO A 74 -2.63 15.35 -26.32
C PRO A 74 -3.99 16.01 -26.60
N LYS A 75 -4.79 16.32 -25.57
CA LYS A 75 -6.08 17.04 -25.64
C LYS A 75 -6.31 17.78 -24.32
N ARG A 76 -7.17 18.83 -24.30
CA ARG A 76 -7.48 19.61 -23.09
C ARG A 76 -7.95 18.78 -21.87
N SER A 77 -8.55 17.62 -22.10
CA SER A 77 -9.09 16.75 -21.04
C SER A 77 -8.14 15.63 -20.59
N LYS A 78 -6.90 15.59 -21.10
CA LYS A 78 -5.96 14.49 -20.82
C LYS A 78 -4.54 15.02 -20.64
N ALA A 79 -3.95 14.71 -19.48
CA ALA A 79 -2.54 14.85 -19.20
C ALA A 79 -1.90 13.45 -19.12
N VAL A 80 -0.74 13.26 -19.73
CA VAL A 80 0.01 12.00 -19.69
C VAL A 80 1.40 12.30 -19.15
N ILE A 81 1.70 11.76 -17.96
CA ILE A 81 3.06 11.79 -17.41
C ILE A 81 3.94 10.88 -18.28
N LYS A 82 4.96 11.45 -18.91
CA LYS A 82 5.93 10.73 -19.76
C LYS A 82 7.18 10.32 -19.01
N GLU A 83 7.57 11.10 -18.02
CA GLU A 83 8.76 10.88 -17.22
C GLU A 83 8.51 11.36 -15.80
N ALA A 84 8.79 10.49 -14.83
CA ALA A 84 8.73 10.80 -13.42
C ALA A 84 9.74 9.93 -12.66
N TYR A 85 10.25 10.48 -11.55
CA TYR A 85 11.15 9.78 -10.63
C TYR A 85 10.46 9.60 -9.28
N PHE A 86 10.62 8.44 -8.65
CA PHE A 86 10.17 8.26 -7.27
C PHE A 86 10.94 9.20 -6.35
N ARG A 87 10.24 9.78 -5.38
CA ARG A 87 10.84 10.54 -4.29
C ARG A 87 10.77 9.73 -3.02
N GLN A 88 11.71 9.97 -2.12
CA GLN A 88 11.63 9.42 -0.78
C GLN A 88 10.48 10.13 -0.04
N ALA A 89 9.62 9.34 0.62
CA ALA A 89 8.60 9.90 1.50
C ALA A 89 9.25 10.60 2.70
N SER A 90 8.67 11.72 3.13
CA SER A 90 9.09 12.45 4.34
C SER A 90 8.15 12.19 5.53
N THR A 91 7.02 11.55 5.30
CA THR A 91 5.97 11.31 6.30
C THR A 91 5.53 9.85 6.26
N THR A 92 4.70 9.47 7.22
CA THR A 92 3.93 8.22 7.26
C THR A 92 2.91 8.11 6.12
N ASP A 93 2.46 6.88 5.86
CA ASP A 93 1.54 6.56 4.76
C ASP A 93 0.07 6.97 5.01
N TYR A 94 -0.43 7.03 6.24
CA TYR A 94 -1.85 7.30 6.50
C TYR A 94 -2.06 8.47 7.46
N ASN A 95 -3.08 9.28 7.18
CA ASN A 95 -3.57 10.28 8.12
C ASN A 95 -5.07 10.56 7.94
N GLY A 96 -5.65 11.26 8.91
CA GLY A 96 -7.05 11.57 8.88
C GLY A 96 -7.56 12.30 10.12
N VAL A 97 -8.88 12.30 10.26
CA VAL A 97 -9.58 12.87 11.40
C VAL A 97 -10.61 11.89 11.94
N TYR A 98 -10.70 11.82 13.26
CA TYR A 98 -11.70 11.04 13.99
C TYR A 98 -12.10 11.80 15.25
N GLN A 99 -13.39 12.10 15.41
CA GLN A 99 -13.92 12.88 16.55
C GLN A 99 -13.15 14.18 16.85
N GLY A 100 -12.66 14.87 15.82
CA GLY A 100 -11.85 16.09 15.95
C GLY A 100 -10.37 15.88 16.26
N TYR A 101 -9.94 14.63 16.54
CA TYR A 101 -8.53 14.28 16.70
C TYR A 101 -7.86 14.05 15.35
N TYR A 102 -6.68 14.62 15.16
CA TYR A 102 -5.79 14.27 14.06
C TYR A 102 -5.24 12.86 14.27
N LEU A 103 -5.42 11.98 13.29
CA LEU A 103 -4.85 10.64 13.25
C LEU A 103 -3.68 10.61 12.28
N ASP A 104 -2.58 9.97 12.65
CA ASP A 104 -1.42 9.75 11.78
C ASP A 104 -0.76 8.41 12.10
N PHE A 105 -0.67 7.52 11.12
CA PHE A 105 -0.13 6.20 11.38
C PHE A 105 0.58 5.58 10.18
N GLU A 106 1.41 4.60 10.52
CA GLU A 106 2.11 3.76 9.56
C GLU A 106 1.61 2.31 9.66
N SER A 107 1.65 1.56 8.56
CA SER A 107 1.32 0.13 8.57
C SER A 107 2.52 -0.70 8.16
N LYS A 108 2.85 -1.74 8.92
CA LYS A 108 3.92 -2.67 8.57
C LYS A 108 3.52 -4.09 8.88
N GLU A 109 3.99 -5.02 8.06
CA GLU A 109 3.76 -6.44 8.26
C GLU A 109 5.07 -7.22 8.33
N THR A 110 5.02 -8.37 8.98
CA THR A 110 6.13 -9.32 9.08
C THR A 110 5.61 -10.75 8.98
N HIS A 111 6.40 -11.62 8.36
CA HIS A 111 6.17 -13.06 8.35
C HIS A 111 6.83 -13.77 9.55
N ASN A 112 7.69 -13.08 10.29
CA ASN A 112 8.28 -13.61 11.52
C ASN A 112 7.16 -13.92 12.53
N LYS A 113 7.35 -14.94 13.35
CA LYS A 113 6.34 -15.39 14.33
C LYS A 113 6.59 -14.89 15.75
N THR A 114 7.78 -14.41 16.06
CA THR A 114 8.19 -14.09 17.44
C THR A 114 8.68 -12.65 17.61
N ASN A 115 8.96 -11.95 16.52
CA ASN A 115 9.49 -10.59 16.57
C ASN A 115 9.15 -9.79 15.31
N PHE A 116 9.11 -8.47 15.47
CA PHE A 116 9.00 -7.49 14.41
C PHE A 116 10.33 -6.72 14.26
N PRO A 117 11.03 -6.83 13.11
CA PRO A 117 12.28 -6.11 12.88
C PRO A 117 12.10 -4.59 12.80
N LEU A 118 12.81 -3.83 13.64
CA LEU A 118 12.70 -2.36 13.69
C LEU A 118 13.22 -1.67 12.42
N LYS A 119 14.10 -2.33 11.66
CA LYS A 119 14.59 -1.87 10.34
C LYS A 119 13.47 -1.63 9.31
N ASN A 120 12.28 -2.19 9.55
CA ASN A 120 11.11 -1.97 8.69
C ASN A 120 10.56 -0.54 8.81
N PHE A 121 10.91 0.18 9.88
CA PHE A 121 10.63 1.61 10.05
C PHE A 121 11.81 2.43 9.57
N HIS A 122 11.53 3.38 8.69
CA HIS A 122 12.53 4.34 8.22
C HIS A 122 12.60 5.53 9.16
N GLU A 123 13.80 6.11 9.30
CA GLU A 123 14.08 7.22 10.21
C GLU A 123 13.10 8.42 10.04
N HIS A 124 12.79 8.80 8.80
CA HIS A 124 11.85 9.88 8.53
C HIS A 124 10.44 9.63 9.08
N GLN A 125 9.98 8.37 9.12
CA GLN A 125 8.67 8.00 9.68
C GLN A 125 8.67 8.22 11.19
N ILE A 126 9.73 7.79 11.87
CA ILE A 126 9.91 7.95 13.32
C ILE A 126 9.97 9.43 13.71
N PHE A 127 10.74 10.24 12.97
CA PHE A 127 10.80 11.68 13.22
C PHE A 127 9.45 12.38 12.98
N HIS A 128 8.73 12.02 11.91
CA HIS A 128 7.41 12.56 11.62
C HIS A 128 6.39 12.22 12.73
N LEU A 129 6.35 10.95 13.15
CA LEU A 129 5.49 10.51 14.25
C LEU A 129 5.81 11.26 15.56
N ASN A 130 7.10 11.42 15.88
CA ASN A 130 7.53 12.17 17.06
C ASN A 130 7.11 13.66 16.98
N ALA A 131 7.22 14.29 15.80
CA ALA A 131 6.76 15.66 15.60
C ALA A 131 5.24 15.79 15.76
N CYS A 132 4.46 14.85 15.25
CA CYS A 132 3.01 14.83 15.39
C CYS A 132 2.56 14.61 16.84
N LEU A 133 3.25 13.73 17.59
CA LEU A 133 2.98 13.52 19.02
C LEU A 133 3.20 14.81 19.83
N LYS A 134 4.24 15.60 19.53
CA LYS A 134 4.47 16.90 20.18
C LYS A 134 3.33 17.90 19.95
N GLN A 135 2.60 17.75 18.85
CA GLN A 135 1.40 18.55 18.52
C GLN A 135 0.10 17.88 18.98
N GLN A 136 0.19 16.90 19.89
CA GLN A 136 -0.95 16.18 20.46
C GLN A 136 -1.75 15.33 19.44
N GLY A 137 -1.20 15.05 18.25
CA GLY A 137 -1.80 14.12 17.30
C GLY A 137 -1.89 12.70 17.86
N ILE A 138 -2.93 11.95 17.46
CA ILE A 138 -3.06 10.52 17.79
C ILE A 138 -2.21 9.74 16.80
N CYS A 139 -1.01 9.36 17.25
CA CYS A 139 -0.03 8.68 16.42
C CYS A 139 0.16 7.24 16.87
N PHE A 140 0.10 6.30 15.92
CA PHE A 140 0.23 4.87 16.17
C PHE A 140 0.83 4.17 14.95
N THR A 141 1.10 2.88 15.07
CA THR A 141 1.41 2.00 13.95
C THR A 141 0.51 0.78 14.00
N ILE A 142 0.18 0.24 12.83
CA ILE A 142 -0.52 -1.05 12.72
C ILE A 142 0.52 -2.08 12.31
N ILE A 143 0.80 -3.03 13.20
CA ILE A 143 1.78 -4.09 13.00
C ILE A 143 1.06 -5.42 12.79
N GLY A 144 1.21 -6.01 11.60
CA GLY A 144 0.63 -7.31 11.25
C GLY A 144 1.66 -8.44 11.30
N PHE A 145 1.39 -9.47 12.10
CA PHE A 145 2.08 -10.76 12.04
C PHE A 145 1.29 -11.68 11.09
N THR A 146 1.53 -11.55 9.78
CA THR A 146 0.70 -12.18 8.75
C THR A 146 0.70 -13.70 8.83
N SER A 147 1.83 -14.30 9.20
CA SER A 147 1.95 -15.75 9.45
C SER A 147 1.11 -16.25 10.63
N LEU A 148 0.70 -15.36 11.53
CA LEU A 148 -0.13 -15.67 12.70
C LEU A 148 -1.57 -15.16 12.55
N GLY A 149 -1.84 -14.30 11.56
CA GLY A 149 -3.14 -13.63 11.42
C GLY A 149 -3.44 -12.66 12.58
N ARG A 150 -2.41 -12.11 13.22
CA ARG A 150 -2.53 -11.22 14.39
C ARG A 150 -2.13 -9.80 14.02
N TYR A 151 -2.87 -8.82 14.51
CA TYR A 151 -2.67 -7.41 14.17
C TYR A 151 -2.69 -6.57 15.44
N PHE A 152 -1.75 -5.64 15.56
CA PHE A 152 -1.58 -4.83 16.75
C PHE A 152 -1.62 -3.35 16.39
N VAL A 153 -2.42 -2.59 17.11
CA VAL A 153 -2.41 -1.13 17.09
C VAL A 153 -1.47 -0.67 18.21
N THR A 154 -0.27 -0.29 17.82
CA THR A 154 0.82 0.04 18.74
C THR A 154 0.97 1.56 18.86
N PRO A 155 0.96 2.14 20.07
CA PRO A 155 1.21 3.56 20.27
C PRO A 155 2.56 3.98 19.65
N ALA A 156 2.59 5.10 18.92
CA ALA A 156 3.83 5.55 18.28
C ALA A 156 4.94 5.86 19.30
N SER A 157 4.59 6.30 20.50
CA SER A 157 5.56 6.53 21.59
C SER A 157 6.37 5.27 21.93
N PHE A 158 5.73 4.11 21.99
CA PHE A 158 6.38 2.83 22.23
C PHE A 158 7.32 2.45 21.09
N VAL A 159 6.85 2.58 19.84
CA VAL A 159 7.67 2.30 18.64
C VAL A 159 8.89 3.22 18.57
N ILE A 160 8.71 4.52 18.84
CA ILE A 160 9.79 5.51 18.84
C ILE A 160 10.83 5.14 19.91
N ALA A 161 10.40 4.81 21.13
CA ALA A 161 11.30 4.40 22.21
C ALA A 161 12.09 3.14 21.83
N ALA A 162 11.42 2.12 21.30
CA ALA A 162 12.07 0.89 20.86
C ALA A 162 13.06 1.13 19.70
N TRP A 163 12.74 2.02 18.75
CA TRP A 163 13.60 2.34 17.62
C TRP A 163 14.84 3.17 18.02
N GLN A 164 14.71 4.03 19.03
CA GLN A 164 15.81 4.87 19.52
C GLN A 164 16.82 4.10 20.40
N ASP A 165 16.42 2.96 20.98
CA ASP A 165 17.32 2.10 21.74
C ASP A 165 18.33 1.41 20.81
N LYS A 166 19.60 1.84 20.90
CA LYS A 166 20.70 1.31 20.09
C LYS A 166 20.97 -0.18 20.31
N ASN A 167 20.54 -0.74 21.45
CA ASN A 167 20.72 -2.16 21.75
C ASN A 167 19.58 -3.02 21.20
N LYS A 168 18.52 -2.40 20.66
CA LYS A 168 17.31 -3.08 20.22
C LYS A 168 17.19 -3.06 18.69
N SER A 169 17.11 -4.25 18.10
CA SER A 169 16.98 -4.43 16.64
C SER A 169 15.60 -4.91 16.19
N SER A 170 14.78 -5.37 17.14
CA SER A 170 13.42 -5.85 16.92
C SER A 170 12.57 -5.69 18.18
N MET A 171 11.25 -5.65 18.01
CA MET A 171 10.29 -5.78 19.10
C MET A 171 9.80 -7.22 19.14
N LYS A 172 9.78 -7.86 20.31
CA LYS A 172 9.24 -9.21 20.44
C LYS A 172 7.72 -9.18 20.38
N LEU A 173 7.11 -10.33 20.05
CA LEU A 173 5.66 -10.45 20.04
C LEU A 173 5.06 -10.20 21.41
N GLU A 174 5.69 -10.71 22.48
CA GLU A 174 5.23 -10.54 23.86
C GLU A 174 5.24 -9.06 24.27
N GLU A 175 6.25 -8.30 23.84
CA GLU A 175 6.31 -6.86 24.09
C GLU A 175 5.17 -6.11 23.40
N LEU A 176 4.75 -6.56 22.20
CA LEU A 176 3.62 -5.97 21.49
C LEU A 176 2.29 -6.37 22.12
N GLU A 177 2.16 -7.59 22.64
CA GLU A 177 0.98 -8.03 23.41
C GLU A 177 0.77 -7.18 24.68
N GLU A 178 1.87 -6.81 25.36
CA GLU A 178 1.82 -6.00 26.58
C GLU A 178 1.58 -4.51 26.31
N ASN A 179 2.11 -3.97 25.21
CA ASN A 179 2.16 -2.51 24.97
C ASN A 179 1.28 -2.03 23.81
N SER A 180 0.52 -2.93 23.17
CA SER A 180 -0.36 -2.61 22.04
C SER A 180 -1.76 -3.16 22.26
N ILE A 181 -2.71 -2.70 21.46
CA ILE A 181 -4.05 -3.24 21.43
C ILE A 181 -4.14 -4.22 20.27
N GLU A 182 -4.34 -5.51 20.58
CA GLU A 182 -4.57 -6.51 19.56
C GLU A 182 -5.97 -6.35 18.95
N ILE A 183 -6.05 -6.40 17.63
CA ILE A 183 -7.30 -6.35 16.87
C ILE A 183 -7.42 -7.57 15.96
N SER A 184 -8.65 -8.02 15.78
CA SER A 184 -8.97 -9.15 14.91
C SER A 184 -9.56 -8.64 13.59
N SER A 185 -9.12 -9.21 12.47
CA SER A 185 -9.73 -8.91 11.17
C SER A 185 -11.18 -9.39 11.14
N GLY A 186 -12.08 -8.54 10.64
CA GLY A 186 -13.52 -8.79 10.52
C GLY A 186 -14.01 -8.71 9.07
N PHE A 187 -15.32 -8.56 8.90
CA PHE A 187 -15.94 -8.36 7.59
C PHE A 187 -16.23 -6.87 7.31
N ARG A 188 -16.80 -6.14 8.29
CA ARG A 188 -17.16 -4.73 8.17
C ARG A 188 -17.02 -4.04 9.54
N PRO A 189 -15.95 -3.24 9.76
CA PRO A 189 -14.78 -3.05 8.90
C PRO A 189 -13.92 -4.33 8.79
N THR A 190 -13.07 -4.41 7.76
CA THR A 190 -12.13 -5.53 7.58
C THR A 190 -11.06 -5.56 8.68
N LEU A 191 -10.63 -4.40 9.16
CA LEU A 191 -9.67 -4.22 10.24
C LEU A 191 -10.17 -3.10 11.18
N PRO A 192 -10.81 -3.44 12.31
CA PRO A 192 -11.47 -2.51 13.23
C PRO A 192 -10.49 -1.69 14.10
N TYR A 193 -9.49 -1.04 13.49
CA TYR A 193 -8.47 -0.31 14.26
C TYR A 193 -9.01 0.94 14.98
N ILE A 194 -10.15 1.49 14.57
CA ILE A 194 -10.75 2.66 15.24
C ILE A 194 -11.15 2.34 16.69
N ASP A 195 -11.57 1.10 16.98
CA ASP A 195 -11.90 0.67 18.34
C ASP A 195 -10.67 0.70 19.26
N ALA A 196 -9.48 0.41 18.71
CA ALA A 196 -8.22 0.56 19.42
C ALA A 196 -7.84 2.04 19.56
N VAL A 197 -8.09 2.87 18.55
CA VAL A 197 -7.88 4.33 18.62
C VAL A 197 -8.72 4.95 19.74
N ASP A 198 -9.97 4.53 19.93
CA ASP A 198 -10.81 4.97 21.05
C ASP A 198 -10.15 4.70 22.41
N GLN A 199 -9.52 3.53 22.57
CA GLN A 199 -8.80 3.18 23.80
C GLN A 199 -7.55 4.04 23.98
N LEU A 200 -6.80 4.32 22.90
CA LEU A 200 -5.66 5.23 22.94
C LEU A 200 -6.06 6.66 23.31
N ILE A 201 -7.22 7.13 22.83
CA ILE A 201 -7.77 8.45 23.19
C ILE A 201 -8.16 8.47 24.68
N LYS A 202 -8.84 7.43 25.16
CA LYS A 202 -9.25 7.33 26.58
C LYS A 202 -8.05 7.35 27.53
N GLY A 203 -6.96 6.66 27.19
CA GLY A 203 -5.74 6.64 28.00
C GLY A 203 -4.95 7.95 28.06
N ARG A 204 -5.34 8.98 27.30
CA ARG A 204 -4.75 10.33 27.38
C ARG A 204 -5.42 11.25 28.40
N LYS A 205 -6.64 10.92 28.82
CA LYS A 205 -7.40 11.68 29.81
C LYS A 205 -7.01 11.23 31.21
#